data_AF-A0A949R1U0-F1
#
_entry.id   AF-A0A949R1U0-F1
#
_cell.length_a   1.000
_cell.length_b   1.000
_cell.length_c   1.000
_cell.angle_alpha   90.00
_cell.angle_beta   90.00
_cell.angle_gamma   90.00
#
_symmetry.space_group_name_H-M   'P 1'
#
loop_
_entity.id
_entity.type
_entity.pdbx_description
1 polymer ?
#
loop_
_entity_poly.entity_id
_entity_poly.type
_entity_poly.pdbx_seq_one_letter_code
_entity_poly.pdbx_strand_id
1 'polypeptide(L)'
;MTGTAYQLRPAFVKALQREGKRYERAEALQSKVQWKIGELALNEWRFVEQDAEGEITKHHFQAWASSVINEQLGYPLLTATGETLRRWMDVYEKYENLNGEIEPLKEVLPYDYFRLAASLAARPENEAKGITPLAILAKTYNEKWTDDEMRNAFGDGVKPHEYDRVIGWLDGLQGAKFEWIKDRTQRERFAALIGEARQIAENWK
;
A
#
# COMPACT_ATOMS: atom_id res chain seq x y z
N MET A 1 -4.09 12.57 43.31
CA MET A 1 -4.18 13.63 42.29
C MET A 1 -4.92 13.03 41.11
N THR A 2 -6.14 13.47 40.84
CA THR A 2 -6.99 12.94 39.77
C THR A 2 -6.63 13.66 38.48
N GLY A 3 -5.75 13.07 37.67
CA GLY A 3 -5.55 13.52 36.29
C GLY A 3 -6.88 13.44 35.56
N THR A 4 -7.40 14.57 35.11
CA THR A 4 -8.61 14.62 34.29
C THR A 4 -8.35 13.80 33.03
N ALA A 5 -9.08 12.70 32.87
CA ALA A 5 -9.08 11.94 31.62
C ALA A 5 -9.44 12.92 30.49
N TYR A 6 -8.53 13.09 29.53
CA TYR A 6 -8.77 13.92 28.36
C TYR A 6 -10.07 13.45 27.67
N GLN A 7 -10.91 14.39 27.24
CA GLN A 7 -12.17 14.12 26.56
C GLN A 7 -12.12 14.65 25.12
N LEU A 8 -12.57 13.83 24.17
CA LEU A 8 -12.64 14.23 22.76
C LEU A 8 -13.61 15.39 22.62
N ARG A 9 -13.23 16.40 21.84
CA ARG A 9 -14.10 17.56 21.64
C ARG A 9 -15.42 17.11 20.98
N PRO A 10 -16.60 17.57 21.47
CA PRO A 10 -17.88 17.15 20.91
C PRO A 10 -18.02 17.43 19.40
N ALA A 11 -17.40 18.51 18.92
CA ALA A 11 -17.37 18.85 17.50
C ALA A 11 -16.66 17.78 16.66
N PHE A 12 -15.55 17.23 17.15
CA PHE A 12 -14.81 16.15 16.50
C PHE A 12 -15.64 14.87 16.47
N VAL A 13 -16.25 14.48 17.59
CA VAL A 13 -17.12 13.29 17.68
C VAL A 13 -18.29 13.38 16.69
N LYS A 14 -18.96 14.53 16.62
CA LYS A 14 -20.07 14.75 15.67
C LYS A 14 -19.62 14.68 14.21
N ALA A 15 -18.43 15.19 13.90
CA ALA A 15 -17.86 15.11 12.56
C ALA A 15 -17.56 13.64 12.18
N LEU A 16 -16.94 12.89 13.08
CA LEU A 16 -16.64 11.47 12.89
C LEU A 16 -17.89 10.62 12.64
N GLN A 17 -18.93 10.82 13.45
CA GLN A 17 -20.22 10.12 13.28
C GLN A 17 -20.80 10.31 11.86
N ARG A 18 -20.71 11.54 11.34
CA ARG A 18 -21.24 11.85 10.01
C ARG A 18 -20.46 11.15 8.90
N GLU A 19 -19.13 11.11 9.01
CA GLU A 19 -18.29 10.49 7.98
C GLU A 19 -18.31 8.96 8.08
N GLY A 20 -18.32 8.37 9.28
CA GLY A 20 -18.46 6.92 9.45
C GLY A 20 -19.72 6.38 8.78
N LYS A 21 -20.87 7.05 8.95
CA LYS A 21 -22.13 6.70 8.26
C LYS A 21 -22.07 6.82 6.73
N ARG A 22 -21.12 7.57 6.18
CA ARG A 22 -20.93 7.68 4.72
C ARG A 22 -20.08 6.55 4.14
N TYR A 23 -19.28 5.88 4.96
CA TYR A 23 -18.33 4.85 4.54
C TYR A 23 -19.01 3.66 3.84
N GLU A 24 -20.21 3.26 4.26
CA GLU A 24 -20.92 2.09 3.73
C GLU A 24 -21.41 2.23 2.27
N ARG A 25 -21.16 3.37 1.62
CA ARG A 25 -21.56 3.64 0.23
C ARG A 25 -20.41 3.30 -0.73
N ALA A 26 -20.62 3.48 -2.03
CA ALA A 26 -19.68 3.12 -3.11
C ALA A 26 -18.18 3.36 -2.79
N GLU A 27 -17.28 2.57 -3.36
CA GLU A 27 -15.83 2.56 -3.08
C GLU A 27 -15.14 3.95 -3.14
N ALA A 28 -15.54 4.82 -4.07
CA ALA A 28 -15.05 6.19 -4.14
C ALA A 28 -15.40 7.05 -2.90
N LEU A 29 -16.52 6.74 -2.24
CA LEU A 29 -16.92 7.37 -0.98
C LEU A 29 -16.14 6.82 0.21
N GLN A 30 -15.74 5.54 0.19
CA GLN A 30 -14.89 4.94 1.23
C GLN A 30 -13.55 5.66 1.32
N SER A 31 -12.87 5.87 0.18
CA SER A 31 -11.58 6.57 0.16
C SER A 31 -11.69 8.01 0.70
N LYS A 32 -12.75 8.73 0.32
CA LYS A 32 -13.02 10.09 0.83
C LYS A 32 -13.24 10.10 2.34
N VAL A 33 -13.96 9.12 2.87
CA VAL A 33 -14.19 9.00 4.32
C VAL A 33 -12.91 8.65 5.07
N GLN A 34 -12.06 7.78 4.55
CA GLN A 34 -10.76 7.43 5.15
C GLN A 34 -9.86 8.67 5.26
N TRP A 35 -9.74 9.45 4.18
CA TRP A 35 -9.05 10.74 4.18
C TRP A 35 -9.62 11.69 5.24
N LYS A 36 -10.95 11.82 5.31
CA LYS A 36 -11.58 12.77 6.23
C LYS A 36 -11.43 12.36 7.69
N ILE A 37 -11.56 11.07 8.01
CA ILE A 37 -11.37 10.57 9.37
C ILE A 37 -9.91 10.73 9.79
N GLY A 38 -8.95 10.41 8.91
CA GLY A 38 -7.52 10.64 9.16
C GLY A 38 -7.20 12.10 9.45
N GLU A 39 -7.72 13.02 8.63
CA GLU A 39 -7.60 14.48 8.82
C GLU A 39 -8.17 14.91 10.18
N LEU A 40 -9.41 14.54 10.47
CA LEU A 40 -10.10 14.96 11.69
C LEU A 40 -9.34 14.47 12.93
N ALA A 41 -8.87 13.22 12.92
CA ALA A 41 -8.15 12.63 14.03
C ALA A 41 -6.76 13.24 14.21
N LEU A 42 -6.03 13.54 13.12
CA LEU A 42 -4.74 14.23 13.21
C LEU A 42 -4.90 15.67 13.71
N ASN A 43 -5.95 16.36 13.26
CA ASN A 43 -6.25 17.70 13.75
C ASN A 43 -6.63 17.66 15.23
N GLU A 44 -7.47 16.73 15.69
CA GLU A 44 -7.78 16.56 17.11
C GLU A 44 -6.52 16.29 17.93
N TRP A 45 -5.66 15.38 17.46
CA TRP A 45 -4.39 15.05 18.10
C TRP A 45 -3.51 16.29 18.34
N ARG A 46 -3.51 17.28 17.45
CA ARG A 46 -2.76 18.54 17.61
C ARG A 46 -3.25 19.44 18.74
N PHE A 47 -4.50 19.26 19.19
CA PHE A 47 -5.06 20.00 20.33
C PHE A 47 -5.04 19.19 21.62
N VAL A 48 -4.53 17.96 21.60
CA VAL A 48 -4.22 17.23 22.82
C VAL A 48 -3.03 17.96 23.44
N GLU A 49 -3.26 18.68 24.54
CA GLU A 49 -2.18 19.29 25.32
C GLU A 49 -1.20 18.18 25.69
N GLN A 50 0.03 18.28 25.18
CA GLN A 50 1.13 17.45 25.63
C GLN A 50 1.58 18.01 26.97
N ASP A 51 0.79 17.76 28.02
CA ASP A 51 1.17 18.18 29.35
C ASP A 51 2.52 17.54 29.71
N ALA A 52 3.41 18.38 30.23
CA ALA A 52 4.80 18.05 30.55
C ALA A 52 4.94 16.91 31.61
N GLU A 53 3.83 16.44 32.17
CA GLU A 53 3.76 15.37 33.17
C GLU A 53 3.36 13.98 32.61
N GLY A 54 3.13 13.83 31.29
CA GLY A 54 2.71 12.54 30.68
C GLY A 54 1.21 12.28 30.89
N GLU A 55 0.45 11.61 30.01
CA GLU A 55 0.65 10.21 29.62
C GLU A 55 -0.14 9.80 28.35
N ILE A 56 -0.71 10.76 27.58
CA ILE A 56 -1.47 10.39 26.37
C ILE A 56 -0.54 10.37 25.17
N THR A 57 -0.02 9.18 24.86
CA THR A 57 0.70 8.95 23.61
C THR A 57 -0.25 9.02 22.41
N LYS A 58 0.27 9.33 21.21
CA LYS A 58 -0.50 9.28 19.95
C LYS A 58 -1.17 7.91 19.76
N HIS A 59 -0.51 6.85 20.22
CA HIS A 59 -1.05 5.49 20.18
C HIS A 59 -2.25 5.31 21.13
N HIS A 60 -2.17 5.80 22.37
CA HIS A 60 -3.29 5.78 23.32
C HIS A 60 -4.49 6.57 22.78
N PHE A 61 -4.23 7.76 22.24
CA PHE A 61 -5.25 8.58 21.58
C PHE A 61 -5.93 7.83 20.43
N GLN A 62 -5.16 7.18 19.55
CA GLN A 62 -5.70 6.45 18.41
C GLN A 62 -6.60 5.28 18.81
N ALA A 63 -6.19 4.50 19.82
CA ALA A 63 -6.98 3.38 20.33
C ALA A 63 -8.31 3.88 20.94
N TRP A 64 -8.23 4.91 21.77
CA TRP A 64 -9.41 5.50 22.40
C TRP A 64 -10.35 6.16 21.39
N ALA A 65 -9.85 6.95 20.45
CA ALA A 65 -10.66 7.56 19.39
C ALA A 65 -11.34 6.49 18.52
N SER A 66 -10.66 5.37 18.23
CA SER A 66 -11.25 4.25 17.49
C SER A 66 -12.39 3.59 18.25
N SER A 67 -12.23 3.39 19.56
CA SER A 67 -13.31 2.89 20.42
C SER A 67 -14.52 3.81 20.39
N VAL A 68 -14.32 5.12 20.57
CA VAL A 68 -15.41 6.11 20.54
C VAL A 68 -16.11 6.11 19.19
N ILE A 69 -15.38 6.07 18.07
CA ILE A 69 -15.97 6.03 16.73
C ILE A 69 -16.89 4.81 16.58
N ASN A 70 -16.41 3.62 16.94
CA ASN A 70 -17.18 2.39 16.81
C ASN A 70 -18.42 2.37 17.72
N GLU A 71 -18.30 2.81 18.97
CA GLU A 71 -19.41 2.90 19.91
C GLU A 71 -20.51 3.82 19.36
N GLN A 72 -20.12 4.97 18.81
CA GLN A 72 -21.07 5.96 18.28
C GLN A 72 -21.72 5.53 16.96
N LEU A 73 -21.07 4.66 16.18
CA LEU A 73 -21.64 4.07 14.96
C LEU A 73 -22.51 2.85 15.26
N GLY A 74 -22.31 2.18 16.40
CA GLY A 74 -23.02 0.95 16.79
C GLY A 74 -22.47 -0.31 16.14
N TYR A 75 -21.36 -0.23 15.40
CA TYR A 75 -20.68 -1.37 14.76
C TYR A 75 -19.18 -1.07 14.59
N PRO A 76 -18.32 -2.11 14.48
CA PRO A 76 -16.87 -1.92 14.41
C PRO A 76 -16.42 -1.52 12.99
N LEU A 77 -16.23 -0.22 12.76
CA LEU A 77 -15.58 0.32 11.55
C LEU A 77 -14.04 0.26 11.66
N LEU A 78 -13.51 0.54 12.86
CA LEU A 78 -12.08 0.59 13.15
C LEU A 78 -11.68 -0.57 14.07
N THR A 79 -10.41 -0.98 14.03
CA THR A 79 -9.88 -1.91 15.04
C THR A 79 -9.88 -1.27 16.42
N ALA A 80 -10.24 -2.02 17.47
CA ALA A 80 -10.19 -1.54 18.85
C ALA A 80 -8.78 -1.10 19.32
N THR A 81 -7.72 -1.65 18.70
CA THR A 81 -6.31 -1.29 18.95
C THR A 81 -5.89 0.07 18.37
N GLY A 82 -6.75 0.70 17.57
CA GLY A 82 -6.45 1.94 16.85
C GLY A 82 -5.56 1.78 15.62
N GLU A 83 -5.24 0.56 15.21
CA GLU A 83 -4.37 0.31 14.06
C GLU A 83 -4.93 0.87 12.74
N THR A 84 -6.22 0.69 12.47
CA THR A 84 -6.85 1.26 11.27
C THR A 84 -6.77 2.79 11.27
N LEU A 85 -7.06 3.43 12.41
CA LEU A 85 -7.00 4.88 12.53
C LEU A 85 -5.57 5.41 12.40
N ARG A 86 -4.59 4.68 12.95
CA ARG A 86 -3.16 4.99 12.79
C ARG A 86 -2.76 5.01 11.33
N ARG A 87 -3.11 3.96 10.57
CA ARG A 87 -2.83 3.89 9.12
C ARG A 87 -3.43 5.10 8.40
N TRP A 88 -4.64 5.51 8.77
CA TRP A 88 -5.29 6.66 8.12
C TRP A 88 -4.67 8.01 8.51
N MET A 89 -4.27 8.17 9.77
CA MET A 89 -3.55 9.36 10.21
C MET A 89 -2.17 9.47 9.56
N ASP A 90 -1.43 8.36 9.49
CA ASP A 90 -0.06 8.34 8.96
C ASP A 90 -0.03 8.70 7.46
N VAL A 91 -0.98 8.18 6.68
CA VAL A 91 -1.10 8.56 5.26
C VAL A 91 -1.51 10.02 5.13
N TYR A 92 -2.46 10.52 5.93
CA TYR A 92 -2.80 11.95 5.87
C TYR A 92 -1.59 12.83 6.17
N GLU A 93 -0.88 12.56 7.26
CA GLU A 93 0.29 13.31 7.73
C GLU A 93 1.41 13.34 6.68
N LYS A 94 1.67 12.22 6.01
CA LYS A 94 2.70 12.15 4.95
C LYS A 94 2.43 13.04 3.75
N TYR A 95 1.16 13.30 3.45
CA TYR A 95 0.74 13.98 2.23
C TYR A 95 0.16 15.38 2.49
N GLU A 96 0.05 15.80 3.74
CA GLU A 96 -0.54 17.09 4.13
C GLU A 96 0.13 18.31 3.49
N ASN A 97 1.46 18.28 3.35
CA ASN A 97 2.22 19.37 2.74
C ASN A 97 2.12 19.41 1.21
N LEU A 98 1.49 18.40 0.59
CA LEU A 98 1.27 18.30 -0.85
C LEU A 98 -0.19 18.60 -1.22
N ASN A 99 -0.96 19.19 -0.29
CA ASN A 99 -2.34 19.65 -0.51
C ASN A 99 -2.38 20.70 -1.64
N GLY A 100 -2.66 20.23 -2.84
CA GLY A 100 -2.73 20.90 -4.13
C GLY A 100 -2.36 19.94 -5.26
N GLU A 101 -1.27 19.18 -5.08
CA GLU A 101 -0.71 18.27 -6.09
C GLU A 101 -1.39 16.90 -6.08
N ILE A 102 -1.89 16.47 -4.91
CA ILE A 102 -2.50 15.15 -4.72
C ILE A 102 -4.02 15.15 -4.86
N GLU A 103 -4.67 16.29 -4.81
CA GLU A 103 -6.13 16.45 -4.81
C GLU A 103 -6.77 15.80 -6.04
N PRO A 104 -6.27 16.02 -7.27
CA PRO A 104 -6.77 15.31 -8.44
C PRO A 104 -6.62 13.78 -8.31
N LEU A 105 -5.55 13.33 -7.67
CA LEU A 105 -5.29 11.90 -7.45
C LEU A 105 -6.21 11.33 -6.37
N LYS A 106 -6.53 12.08 -5.31
CA LYS A 106 -7.47 11.66 -4.25
C LYS A 106 -8.89 11.44 -4.77
N GLU A 107 -9.26 12.10 -5.87
CA GLU A 107 -10.56 11.93 -6.51
C GLU A 107 -10.69 10.64 -7.31
N VAL A 108 -9.56 10.07 -7.75
CA VAL A 108 -9.55 8.94 -8.70
C VAL A 108 -8.93 7.68 -8.11
N LEU A 109 -7.81 7.80 -7.40
CA LEU A 109 -7.09 6.66 -6.84
C LEU A 109 -7.64 6.26 -5.46
N PRO A 110 -7.77 4.96 -5.18
CA PRO A 110 -8.14 4.48 -3.85
C PRO A 110 -7.12 4.91 -2.79
N TYR A 111 -7.58 5.09 -1.55
CA TYR A 111 -6.75 5.48 -0.42
C TYR A 111 -5.51 4.58 -0.23
N ASP A 112 -5.66 3.27 -0.40
CA ASP A 112 -4.58 2.30 -0.19
C ASP A 112 -3.41 2.48 -1.17
N TYR A 113 -3.63 3.10 -2.34
CA TYR A 113 -2.56 3.41 -3.28
C TYR A 113 -1.58 4.43 -2.70
N PHE A 114 -2.08 5.41 -1.95
CA PHE A 114 -1.23 6.40 -1.27
C PHE A 114 -0.36 5.75 -0.20
N ARG A 115 -0.93 4.80 0.55
CA ARG A 115 -0.18 4.02 1.53
C ARG A 115 0.90 3.19 0.86
N LEU A 116 0.54 2.50 -0.23
CA LEU A 116 1.46 1.65 -0.96
C LEU A 116 2.57 2.48 -1.62
N ALA A 117 2.25 3.63 -2.22
CA ALA A 117 3.24 4.52 -2.84
C ALA A 117 4.24 5.04 -1.82
N ALA A 118 3.77 5.47 -0.63
CA ALA A 118 4.64 5.88 0.45
C ALA A 118 5.55 4.74 0.95
N SER A 119 5.04 3.51 0.97
CA SER A 119 5.82 2.31 1.35
C SER A 119 6.87 1.94 0.31
N LEU A 120 6.52 2.01 -0.98
CA LEU A 120 7.42 1.70 -2.10
C LEU A 120 8.52 2.76 -2.23
N ALA A 121 8.19 4.04 -2.10
CA ALA A 121 9.17 5.12 -2.16
C ALA A 121 10.20 5.08 -1.01
N ALA A 122 9.79 4.63 0.18
CA ALA A 122 10.66 4.51 1.35
C ALA A 122 11.64 3.33 1.29
N ARG A 123 11.65 2.55 0.20
CA ARG A 123 12.60 1.44 0.03
C ARG A 123 13.98 1.98 -0.36
N PRO A 124 15.09 1.42 0.15
CA PRO A 124 16.44 1.95 -0.11
C PRO A 124 16.78 2.12 -1.59
N GLU A 125 16.35 1.19 -2.44
CA GLU A 125 16.61 1.21 -3.87
C GLU A 125 15.85 2.32 -4.62
N ASN A 126 14.70 2.75 -4.09
CA ASN A 126 13.88 3.81 -4.65
C ASN A 126 14.28 5.17 -4.07
N GLU A 127 14.62 5.20 -2.78
CA GLU A 127 15.21 6.37 -2.13
C GLU A 127 16.53 6.77 -2.81
N ALA A 128 17.41 5.80 -3.09
CA ALA A 128 18.66 6.05 -3.82
C ALA A 128 18.45 6.58 -5.25
N LYS A 129 17.30 6.26 -5.86
CA LYS A 129 16.89 6.77 -7.19
C LYS A 129 16.12 8.09 -7.11
N GLY A 130 15.87 8.63 -5.92
CA GLY A 130 15.05 9.82 -5.71
C GLY A 130 13.58 9.64 -6.11
N ILE A 131 13.07 8.40 -6.12
CA ILE A 131 11.68 8.11 -6.45
C ILE A 131 10.79 8.54 -5.29
N THR A 132 9.91 9.51 -5.54
CA THR A 132 8.99 10.04 -4.53
C THR A 132 7.65 9.31 -4.56
N PRO A 133 6.87 9.32 -3.45
CA PRO A 133 5.53 8.76 -3.46
C PRO A 133 4.61 9.39 -4.51
N LEU A 134 4.76 10.69 -4.77
CA LEU A 134 3.99 11.41 -5.80
C LEU A 134 4.29 10.89 -7.20
N ALA A 135 5.57 10.63 -7.52
CA ALA A 135 5.96 10.08 -8.82
C ALA A 135 5.34 8.69 -9.06
N ILE A 136 5.27 7.86 -8.02
CA ILE A 136 4.63 6.54 -8.08
C ILE A 136 3.13 6.67 -8.35
N LEU A 137 2.45 7.57 -7.63
CA LEU A 137 1.00 7.79 -7.79
C LEU A 137 0.67 8.37 -9.17
N ALA A 138 1.44 9.36 -9.64
CA ALA A 138 1.24 9.96 -10.94
C ALA A 138 1.39 8.93 -12.07
N LYS A 139 2.41 8.06 -11.98
CA LYS A 139 2.59 6.97 -12.94
C LYS A 139 1.43 5.98 -12.90
N THR A 140 1.00 5.60 -11.70
CA THR A 140 -0.12 4.67 -11.49
C THR A 140 -1.42 5.23 -12.07
N TYR A 141 -1.70 6.52 -11.87
CA TYR A 141 -2.85 7.19 -12.47
C TYR A 141 -2.79 7.19 -14.00
N ASN A 142 -1.64 7.57 -14.58
CA ASN A 142 -1.47 7.66 -16.03
C ASN A 142 -1.59 6.32 -16.73
N GLU A 143 -0.99 5.27 -16.14
CA GLU A 143 -0.95 3.93 -16.70
C GLU A 143 -2.13 3.04 -16.25
N LYS A 144 -2.99 3.56 -15.37
CA LYS A 144 -4.15 2.85 -14.78
C LYS A 144 -3.76 1.54 -14.10
N TRP A 145 -2.64 1.56 -13.38
CA TRP A 145 -2.14 0.35 -12.71
C TRP A 145 -3.03 -0.08 -11.56
N THR A 146 -3.07 -1.40 -11.38
CA THR A 146 -3.53 -2.10 -10.18
C THR A 146 -2.48 -2.02 -9.07
N ASP A 147 -2.86 -2.39 -7.85
CA ASP A 147 -1.94 -2.48 -6.70
C ASP A 147 -0.76 -3.43 -6.98
N ASP A 148 -1.01 -4.55 -7.65
CA ASP A 148 0.01 -5.54 -7.98
C ASP A 148 0.99 -5.01 -9.05
N GLU A 149 0.48 -4.31 -10.06
CA GLU A 149 1.32 -3.65 -11.06
C GLU A 149 2.20 -2.56 -10.43
N MET A 150 1.65 -1.79 -9.49
CA MET A 150 2.41 -0.79 -8.75
C MET A 150 3.53 -1.42 -7.91
N ARG A 151 3.24 -2.56 -7.24
CA ARG A 151 4.24 -3.36 -6.51
C ARG A 151 5.29 -3.97 -7.43
N ASN A 152 4.91 -4.44 -8.61
CA ASN A 152 5.85 -5.06 -9.54
C ASN A 152 6.77 -4.02 -10.19
N ALA A 153 6.26 -2.83 -10.49
CA ALA A 153 7.01 -1.78 -11.15
C ALA A 153 7.97 -1.02 -10.22
N PHE A 154 7.57 -0.82 -8.96
CA PHE A 154 8.35 -0.04 -8.00
C PHE A 154 8.79 -0.83 -6.78
N GLY A 155 8.26 -2.02 -6.54
CA GLY A 155 8.90 -2.93 -5.62
C GLY A 155 10.13 -3.56 -6.26
N ASP A 156 10.89 -4.27 -5.45
CA ASP A 156 11.53 -5.49 -5.90
C ASP A 156 10.39 -6.41 -6.37
N GLY A 157 9.89 -6.22 -7.59
CA GLY A 157 9.15 -7.27 -8.27
C GLY A 157 10.02 -8.50 -8.09
N VAL A 158 9.49 -9.55 -7.45
CA VAL A 158 10.23 -10.78 -7.15
C VAL A 158 11.04 -11.06 -8.40
N LYS A 159 12.35 -10.78 -8.37
CA LYS A 159 13.19 -11.11 -9.53
C LYS A 159 12.93 -12.60 -9.65
N PRO A 160 12.37 -13.08 -10.78
CA PRO A 160 12.19 -14.51 -10.95
C PRO A 160 13.52 -15.12 -10.53
N HIS A 161 13.49 -16.08 -9.60
CA HIS A 161 14.74 -16.70 -9.16
C HIS A 161 15.48 -17.08 -10.44
N GLU A 162 16.79 -16.85 -10.55
CA GLU A 162 17.45 -17.04 -11.85
C GLU A 162 17.19 -18.45 -12.42
N TYR A 163 17.00 -19.41 -11.52
CA TYR A 163 16.39 -20.72 -11.77
C TYR A 163 15.05 -20.67 -12.54
N ASP A 164 14.01 -20.00 -12.03
CA ASP A 164 12.68 -19.92 -12.66
C ASP A 164 12.73 -19.26 -14.04
N ARG A 165 13.62 -18.27 -14.21
CA ARG A 165 13.87 -17.63 -15.52
C ARG A 165 14.50 -18.61 -16.52
N VAL A 166 15.51 -19.36 -16.09
CA VAL A 166 16.22 -20.33 -16.93
C VAL A 166 15.32 -21.52 -17.28
N ILE A 167 14.58 -22.06 -16.31
CA ILE A 167 13.64 -23.18 -16.54
C ILE A 167 12.52 -22.76 -17.50
N GLY A 168 11.90 -21.60 -17.30
CA GLY A 168 10.85 -21.13 -18.21
C GLY A 168 11.33 -20.90 -19.65
N TRP A 169 12.57 -20.43 -19.85
CA TRP A 169 13.16 -20.31 -21.18
C TRP A 169 13.45 -21.67 -21.83
N LEU A 170 13.97 -22.62 -21.05
CA LEU A 170 14.23 -23.99 -21.52
C LEU A 170 12.92 -24.72 -21.87
N ASP A 171 11.87 -24.56 -21.07
CA ASP A 171 10.54 -25.12 -21.35
C ASP A 171 9.97 -24.57 -22.68
N GLY A 172 10.11 -23.26 -22.91
CA GLY A 172 9.73 -22.62 -24.16
C GLY A 172 10.50 -23.15 -25.37
N LEU A 173 11.79 -23.43 -25.20
CA LEU A 173 12.61 -24.05 -26.24
C LEU A 173 12.26 -25.51 -26.46
N GLN A 174 11.98 -26.31 -25.42
CA GLN A 174 11.56 -27.71 -25.58
C GLN A 174 10.22 -27.84 -26.33
N GLY A 175 9.32 -26.87 -26.16
CA GLY A 175 8.05 -26.81 -26.90
C GLY A 175 8.16 -26.27 -28.32
N ALA A 176 9.32 -25.72 -28.73
CA ALA A 176 9.49 -25.11 -30.04
C ALA A 176 9.74 -26.17 -31.13
N LYS A 177 9.14 -25.96 -32.31
CA LYS A 177 9.27 -26.90 -33.45
C LYS A 177 10.59 -26.79 -34.23
N PHE A 178 11.41 -25.79 -33.92
CA PHE A 178 12.71 -25.51 -34.57
C PHE A 178 12.72 -25.65 -36.09
N GLU A 179 11.65 -25.19 -36.76
CA GLU A 179 11.43 -25.36 -38.20
C GLU A 179 12.50 -24.67 -39.06
N TRP A 180 13.23 -23.71 -38.47
CA TRP A 180 14.37 -23.01 -39.07
C TRP A 180 15.64 -23.86 -39.17
N ILE A 181 15.77 -24.93 -38.39
CA ILE A 181 16.86 -25.92 -38.52
C ILE A 181 16.43 -26.97 -39.55
N LYS A 182 16.95 -26.86 -40.79
CA LYS A 182 16.53 -27.73 -41.91
C LYS A 182 17.06 -29.17 -41.81
N ASP A 183 18.20 -29.37 -41.14
CA ASP A 183 18.81 -30.68 -40.93
C ASP A 183 18.20 -31.37 -39.70
N ARG A 184 17.61 -32.54 -39.92
CA ARG A 184 16.99 -33.36 -38.87
C ARG A 184 17.97 -33.79 -37.78
N THR A 185 19.18 -34.19 -38.16
CA THR A 185 20.21 -34.66 -37.21
C THR A 185 20.69 -33.50 -36.34
N GLN A 186 20.82 -32.30 -36.91
CA GLN A 186 21.15 -31.10 -36.13
C GLN A 186 20.01 -30.70 -35.19
N ARG A 187 18.75 -30.85 -35.63
CA ARG A 187 17.57 -30.58 -34.80
C ARG A 187 17.48 -31.53 -33.61
N GLU A 188 17.71 -32.83 -33.83
CA GLU A 188 17.74 -33.85 -32.76
C GLU A 188 18.88 -33.58 -31.76
N ARG A 189 20.08 -33.20 -32.23
CA ARG A 189 21.19 -32.79 -31.36
C ARG A 189 20.88 -31.53 -30.54
N PHE A 190 20.24 -30.54 -31.17
CA PHE A 190 19.88 -29.31 -30.47
C PHE A 190 18.82 -29.54 -29.39
N ALA A 191 17.82 -30.39 -29.66
CA ALA A 191 16.82 -30.80 -28.67
C ALA A 191 17.46 -31.56 -27.49
N ALA A 192 18.43 -32.45 -27.77
CA ALA A 192 19.18 -33.16 -26.73
C ALA A 192 19.97 -32.20 -25.82
N LEU A 193 20.66 -31.20 -26.41
CA LEU A 193 21.40 -30.19 -25.65
C LEU A 193 20.50 -29.34 -24.73
N ILE A 194 19.28 -29.01 -25.17
CA ILE A 194 18.29 -28.32 -24.33
C ILE A 194 17.87 -29.21 -23.15
N GLY A 195 17.68 -30.52 -23.39
CA GLY A 195 17.39 -31.49 -22.34
C GLY A 195 18.52 -31.61 -21.30
N GLU A 196 19.78 -31.66 -21.76
CA GLU A 196 20.96 -31.67 -20.88
C GLU A 196 21.07 -30.38 -20.05
N ALA A 197 20.87 -29.22 -20.69
CA ALA A 197 20.89 -27.92 -20.01
C ALA A 197 19.83 -27.83 -18.91
N ARG A 198 18.64 -28.40 -19.13
CA ARG A 198 17.58 -28.51 -18.12
C ARG A 198 18.00 -29.39 -16.95
N GLN A 199 18.56 -30.56 -17.21
CA GLN A 199 18.98 -31.47 -16.15
C GLN A 199 20.10 -30.87 -15.29
N ILE A 200 21.01 -30.09 -15.89
CA ILE A 200 22.01 -29.31 -15.16
C ILE A 200 21.33 -28.24 -14.30
N ALA A 201 20.38 -27.49 -14.85
CA ALA A 201 19.66 -26.44 -14.12
C ALA A 201 18.85 -27.00 -12.93
N GLU A 202 18.19 -28.15 -13.10
CA GLU A 202 17.42 -28.83 -12.03
C GLU A 202 18.33 -29.30 -10.87
N ASN A 203 19.60 -29.60 -11.14
CA ASN A 203 20.60 -29.96 -10.13
C ASN A 203 21.21 -28.75 -9.38
N TRP A 204 20.90 -27.52 -9.79
CA TRP A 204 21.35 -26.29 -9.12
C TRP A 204 20.36 -25.78 -8.07
N LYS A 205 19.23 -26.46 -7.90
CA LYS A 205 18.18 -26.15 -6.92
C LYS A 205 18.59 -26.61 -5.51
#